data_AF-A0A2E7RHL3-F1
#
_entry.id   AF-A0A2E7RHL3-F1
#
_cell.length_a   1.000
_cell.length_b   1.000
_cell.length_c   1.000
_cell.angle_alpha   90.00
_cell.angle_beta   90.00
_cell.angle_gamma   90.00
#
_symmetry.space_group_name_H-M   'P 1'
#
loop_
_entity.id
_entity.type
_entity.pdbx_description
1 polymer ?
#
loop_
_entity_poly.entity_id
_entity_poly.type
_entity_poly.pdbx_seq_one_letter_code
_entity_poly.pdbx_strand_id
1 'polypeptide(L)'
;MASKKKQKSTENLNVLPFEKPLEEVRNRLEELESLASQTSQDLGEELSFYQDRLQRLTQEVYSELTPWNRVQVARHPDRPVVSDFIETCCEDWVELHGDGNFADDRAIVTGLGTLDHHRVMLVGHRKGRDTKSRMACNFGSAHPEGYRKALLKMRLAEHMGLPIVCLVNTPGAYPGVAAEERGQARAIAENIRDMFSLKVPVVAAILGEGGSGGALGIAVADRVGMMENSWYSVISPEGCASILWHSADGREKAAEALQLTAEPLLRLGIVDGVIPEPSGGAHRDPAGALSELKKQLISWLDELKELSEDRLLEERHLKFRNMTRSVSVLETAMSPEQTGHEEVLPDPLLGQERLDAAPQPQEEPEIEG
;
A
#
# COMPACT_ATOMS: atom_id res chain seq x y z
N MET A 1 6.41 52.46 -9.67
CA MET A 1 5.18 51.86 -9.14
C MET A 1 4.70 50.82 -10.13
N ALA A 2 5.08 49.56 -9.97
CA ALA A 2 4.63 48.46 -10.81
C ALA A 2 3.78 47.53 -9.93
N SER A 3 2.47 47.50 -10.20
CA SER A 3 1.50 46.73 -9.43
C SER A 3 1.67 45.24 -9.73
N LYS A 4 2.06 44.47 -8.71
CA LYS A 4 2.08 43.01 -8.73
C LYS A 4 0.63 42.50 -8.76
N LYS A 5 0.17 42.00 -9.90
CA LYS A 5 -0.99 41.11 -9.96
C LYS A 5 -0.59 39.79 -9.27
N LYS A 6 -1.04 39.58 -8.04
CA LYS A 6 -1.15 38.25 -7.43
C LYS A 6 -2.18 37.47 -8.27
N GLN A 7 -1.73 36.53 -9.09
CA GLN A 7 -2.59 35.44 -9.56
C GLN A 7 -2.90 34.58 -8.33
N LYS A 8 -4.15 34.65 -7.83
CA LYS A 8 -4.71 33.60 -6.97
C LYS A 8 -4.76 32.35 -7.86
N SER A 9 -3.94 31.36 -7.55
CA SER A 9 -4.03 30.04 -8.15
C SER A 9 -5.35 29.42 -7.71
N THR A 10 -6.31 29.31 -8.62
CA THR A 10 -7.38 28.31 -8.50
C THR A 10 -6.68 26.95 -8.49
N GLU A 11 -6.56 26.35 -7.31
CA GLU A 11 -6.20 24.94 -7.21
C GLU A 11 -7.34 24.17 -7.89
N ASN A 12 -7.11 23.72 -9.12
CA ASN A 12 -7.96 22.71 -9.74
C ASN A 12 -7.79 21.43 -8.91
N LEU A 13 -8.56 21.31 -7.84
CA LEU A 13 -8.70 20.08 -7.09
C LEU A 13 -9.25 19.04 -8.07
N ASN A 14 -8.54 17.93 -8.25
CA ASN A 14 -9.00 16.82 -9.07
C ASN A 14 -10.15 16.10 -8.33
N VAL A 15 -11.36 16.68 -8.37
CA VAL A 15 -12.51 16.22 -7.57
C VAL A 15 -12.87 14.77 -7.91
N LEU A 16 -12.93 13.92 -6.89
CA LEU A 16 -13.33 12.53 -7.05
C LEU A 16 -14.86 12.42 -7.20
N PRO A 17 -15.40 11.41 -7.89
CA PRO A 17 -16.83 11.31 -8.16
C PRO A 17 -17.73 11.33 -6.91
N PHE A 18 -17.28 10.73 -5.81
CA PHE A 18 -18.02 10.70 -4.54
C PHE A 18 -17.91 12.02 -3.74
N GLU A 19 -17.01 12.93 -4.13
CA GLU A 19 -16.80 14.23 -3.48
C GLU A 19 -17.67 15.35 -4.06
N LYS A 20 -18.53 15.07 -5.05
CA LYS A 20 -19.45 16.07 -5.63
C LYS A 20 -20.23 16.88 -4.57
N PRO A 21 -20.78 16.27 -3.49
CA PRO A 21 -21.43 17.05 -2.43
C PRO A 21 -20.49 18.04 -1.73
N LEU A 22 -19.19 17.72 -1.63
CA LEU A 22 -18.17 18.60 -1.06
C LEU A 22 -17.83 19.74 -2.02
N GLU A 23 -17.79 19.46 -3.31
CA GLU A 23 -17.55 20.44 -4.36
C GLU A 23 -18.64 21.52 -4.38
N GLU A 24 -19.91 21.14 -4.24
CA GLU A 24 -21.03 22.10 -4.16
C GLU A 24 -20.87 23.09 -2.99
N VAL A 25 -20.49 22.58 -1.80
CA VAL A 25 -20.25 23.41 -0.62
C VAL A 25 -19.01 24.30 -0.79
N ARG A 26 -17.94 23.78 -1.42
CA ARG A 26 -16.73 24.55 -1.74
C ARG A 26 -17.00 25.68 -2.72
N ASN A 27 -17.70 25.39 -3.81
CA ASN A 27 -18.08 26.41 -4.80
C ASN A 27 -18.89 27.52 -4.14
N ARG A 28 -19.79 27.16 -3.22
CA ARG A 28 -20.55 28.16 -2.46
C ARG A 28 -19.67 29.00 -1.53
N LEU A 29 -18.69 28.39 -0.87
CA LEU A 29 -17.68 29.11 -0.07
C LEU A 29 -16.88 30.09 -0.93
N GLU A 30 -16.38 29.65 -2.08
CA GLU A 30 -15.59 30.48 -2.99
C GLU A 30 -16.40 31.68 -3.52
N GLU A 31 -17.68 31.47 -3.84
CA GLU A 31 -18.60 32.55 -4.21
C GLU A 31 -18.76 33.58 -3.09
N LEU A 32 -18.98 33.12 -1.84
CA LEU A 32 -19.13 33.98 -0.67
C LEU A 32 -17.83 34.73 -0.35
N GLU A 33 -16.67 34.08 -0.45
CA GLU A 33 -15.36 34.71 -0.27
C GLU A 33 -15.10 35.77 -1.34
N SER A 34 -15.47 35.49 -2.59
CA SER A 34 -15.38 36.44 -3.69
C SER A 34 -16.29 37.65 -3.44
N LEU A 35 -17.54 37.43 -3.03
CA LEU A 35 -18.49 38.49 -2.69
C LEU A 35 -18.02 39.36 -1.52
N ALA A 36 -17.54 38.72 -0.44
CA ALA A 36 -16.99 39.41 0.73
C ALA A 36 -15.77 40.29 0.36
N SER A 37 -14.96 39.85 -0.61
CA SER A 37 -13.80 40.63 -1.08
C SER A 37 -14.17 41.81 -1.98
N GLN A 38 -15.33 41.75 -2.66
CA GLN A 38 -15.78 42.75 -3.63
C GLN A 38 -16.78 43.75 -3.05
N THR A 39 -17.44 43.40 -1.94
CA THR A 39 -18.48 44.21 -1.31
C THR A 39 -18.10 44.56 0.13
N SER A 40 -18.67 45.63 0.67
CA SER A 40 -18.51 45.99 2.10
C SER A 40 -19.49 45.22 3.01
N GLN A 41 -20.03 44.10 2.54
CA GLN A 41 -20.95 43.27 3.32
C GLN A 41 -20.16 42.37 4.27
N ASP A 42 -20.62 42.31 5.53
CA ASP A 42 -20.09 41.36 6.50
C ASP A 42 -20.73 39.99 6.27
N LEU A 43 -19.94 39.08 5.68
CA LEU A 43 -20.33 37.69 5.42
C LEU A 43 -19.59 36.71 6.35
N GLY A 44 -19.00 37.19 7.45
CA GLY A 44 -18.16 36.36 8.33
C GLY A 44 -18.90 35.17 8.94
N GLU A 45 -20.15 35.37 9.39
CA GLU A 45 -20.97 34.30 9.96
C GLU A 45 -21.34 33.23 8.93
N GLU A 46 -21.72 33.65 7.71
CA GLU A 46 -22.04 32.72 6.62
C GLU A 46 -20.81 31.92 6.19
N LEU A 47 -19.65 32.58 6.06
CA LEU A 47 -18.38 31.92 5.74
C LEU A 47 -18.02 30.88 6.79
N SER A 48 -18.09 31.22 8.07
CA SER A 48 -17.82 30.27 9.17
C SER A 48 -18.80 29.10 9.13
N PHE A 49 -20.09 29.36 8.89
CA PHE A 49 -21.10 28.32 8.80
C PHE A 49 -20.80 27.32 7.67
N TYR A 50 -20.45 27.80 6.48
CA TYR A 50 -20.14 26.92 5.36
C TYR A 50 -18.78 26.22 5.51
N GLN A 51 -17.79 26.83 6.17
CA GLN A 51 -16.52 26.18 6.51
C GLN A 51 -16.73 25.01 7.47
N ASP A 52 -17.48 25.22 8.55
CA ASP A 52 -17.84 24.16 9.49
C ASP A 52 -18.63 23.04 8.80
N ARG A 53 -19.58 23.43 7.92
CA ARG A 53 -20.36 22.47 7.13
C ARG A 53 -19.47 21.64 6.21
N LEU A 54 -18.51 22.27 5.53
CA LEU A 54 -17.57 21.57 4.65
C LEU A 54 -16.70 20.59 5.43
N GLN A 55 -16.23 20.97 6.61
CA GLN A 55 -15.42 20.11 7.46
C GLN A 55 -16.21 18.89 7.94
N ARG A 56 -17.43 19.09 8.46
CA ARG A 56 -18.30 17.98 8.91
C ARG A 56 -18.64 17.05 7.76
N LEU A 57 -19.07 17.60 6.62
CA LEU A 57 -19.44 16.80 5.46
C LEU A 57 -18.23 16.04 4.89
N THR A 58 -17.03 16.64 4.91
CA THR A 58 -15.79 15.93 4.55
C THR A 58 -15.58 14.72 5.46
N GLN A 59 -15.70 14.91 6.76
CA GLN A 59 -15.51 13.82 7.73
C GLN A 59 -16.55 12.71 7.56
N GLU A 60 -17.82 13.07 7.35
CA GLU A 60 -18.90 12.11 7.08
C GLU A 60 -18.61 11.29 5.81
N VAL A 61 -18.37 11.96 4.68
CA VAL A 61 -18.09 11.29 3.39
C VAL A 61 -16.86 10.38 3.48
N TYR A 62 -15.80 10.82 4.15
CA TYR A 62 -14.57 10.04 4.27
C TYR A 62 -14.64 8.91 5.33
N SER A 63 -15.56 9.00 6.29
CA SER A 63 -15.79 7.91 7.25
C SER A 63 -16.53 6.72 6.64
N GLU A 64 -17.30 6.94 5.57
CA GLU A 64 -18.12 5.92 4.91
C GLU A 64 -17.57 5.52 3.52
N LEU A 65 -16.26 5.65 3.29
CA LEU A 65 -15.68 5.29 2.00
C LEU A 65 -15.82 3.79 1.72
N THR A 66 -16.45 3.48 0.59
CA THR A 66 -16.44 2.13 0.01
C THR A 66 -15.01 1.73 -0.38
N PRO A 67 -14.73 0.42 -0.55
CA PRO A 67 -13.42 -0.04 -1.04
C PRO A 67 -13.02 0.62 -2.36
N TRP A 68 -13.97 0.81 -3.28
CA TRP A 68 -13.71 1.48 -4.54
C TRP A 68 -13.40 2.97 -4.37
N ASN A 69 -14.11 3.68 -3.48
CA ASN A 69 -13.77 5.08 -3.17
C ASN A 69 -12.34 5.19 -2.62
N ARG A 70 -11.90 4.27 -1.76
CA ARG A 70 -10.51 4.23 -1.28
C ARG A 70 -9.51 3.96 -2.40
N VAL A 71 -9.81 3.07 -3.36
CA VAL A 71 -8.99 2.88 -4.57
C VAL A 71 -8.86 4.18 -5.37
N GLN A 72 -9.94 4.96 -5.50
CA GLN A 72 -9.90 6.25 -6.17
C GLN A 72 -9.02 7.26 -5.42
N VAL A 73 -9.10 7.31 -4.08
CA VAL A 73 -8.21 8.15 -3.25
C VAL A 73 -6.75 7.72 -3.36
N ALA A 74 -6.46 6.41 -3.39
CA ALA A 74 -5.11 5.86 -3.58
C ALA A 74 -4.50 6.28 -4.93
N ARG A 75 -5.34 6.47 -5.94
CA ARG A 75 -4.96 6.86 -7.31
C ARG A 75 -5.05 8.35 -7.56
N HIS A 76 -5.42 9.15 -6.55
CA HIS A 76 -5.57 10.58 -6.69
C HIS A 76 -4.28 11.22 -7.26
N PRO A 77 -4.36 12.09 -8.29
CA PRO A 77 -3.17 12.64 -8.95
C PRO A 77 -2.21 13.37 -7.99
N ASP A 78 -2.79 14.01 -6.96
CA ASP A 78 -2.06 14.78 -5.95
C ASP A 78 -1.75 13.99 -4.67
N ARG A 79 -1.99 12.67 -4.67
CA ARG A 79 -1.55 11.82 -3.54
C ARG A 79 -0.02 11.87 -3.46
N PRO A 80 0.56 12.09 -2.27
CA PRO A 80 2.01 12.14 -2.12
C PRO A 80 2.68 10.86 -2.64
N VAL A 81 3.78 11.04 -3.37
CA VAL A 81 4.61 9.97 -3.91
C VAL A 81 5.92 9.84 -3.13
N VAL A 82 6.71 8.80 -3.41
CA VAL A 82 7.99 8.56 -2.73
C VAL A 82 8.95 9.75 -2.80
N SER A 83 8.93 10.51 -3.91
CA SER A 83 9.74 11.72 -4.03
C SER A 83 9.34 12.79 -3.02
N ASP A 84 8.05 12.96 -2.72
CA ASP A 84 7.59 13.90 -1.70
C ASP A 84 8.07 13.45 -0.31
N PHE A 85 8.04 12.15 -0.01
CA PHE A 85 8.58 11.62 1.25
C PHE A 85 10.10 11.86 1.37
N ILE A 86 10.87 11.61 0.30
CA ILE A 86 12.31 11.89 0.30
C ILE A 86 12.58 13.38 0.55
N GLU A 87 11.85 14.28 -0.12
CA GLU A 87 12.05 15.72 -0.01
C GLU A 87 11.64 16.30 1.35
N THR A 88 10.63 15.70 2.01
CA THR A 88 10.05 16.24 3.26
C THR A 88 10.51 15.54 4.52
N CYS A 89 10.83 14.24 4.44
CA CYS A 89 11.09 13.40 5.61
C CYS A 89 12.54 12.94 5.74
N CYS A 90 13.30 12.90 4.64
CA CYS A 90 14.68 12.40 4.62
C CYS A 90 15.70 13.53 4.64
N GLU A 91 16.67 13.43 5.54
CA GLU A 91 17.87 14.29 5.58
C GLU A 91 19.06 13.58 4.91
N ASP A 92 20.07 14.35 4.49
CA ASP A 92 21.31 13.85 3.88
C ASP A 92 21.11 12.85 2.72
N TRP A 93 20.07 13.06 1.91
CA TRP A 93 19.69 12.14 0.85
C TRP A 93 20.77 11.98 -0.23
N VAL A 94 21.16 10.73 -0.48
CA VAL A 94 22.04 10.33 -1.59
C VAL A 94 21.38 9.22 -2.38
N GLU A 95 20.85 9.55 -3.56
CA GLU A 95 20.27 8.57 -4.49
C GLU A 95 21.36 7.65 -5.06
N LEU A 96 21.08 6.35 -5.06
CA LEU A 96 21.93 5.30 -5.61
C LEU A 96 21.26 4.71 -6.85
N HIS A 97 22.03 4.58 -7.92
CA HIS A 97 21.54 4.14 -9.23
C HIS A 97 22.08 2.76 -9.62
N GLY A 98 21.39 2.13 -10.56
CA GLY A 98 21.84 0.95 -11.30
C GLY A 98 21.78 -0.37 -10.53
N ASP A 99 21.46 -1.44 -11.26
CA ASP A 99 21.47 -2.82 -10.78
C ASP A 99 22.84 -3.52 -10.89
N GLY A 100 23.84 -2.84 -11.47
CA GLY A 100 25.16 -3.41 -11.72
C GLY A 100 25.19 -4.50 -12.79
N ASN A 101 24.11 -4.68 -13.57
CA ASN A 101 23.96 -5.76 -14.52
C ASN A 101 23.40 -5.31 -15.89
N PHE A 102 22.29 -4.56 -15.90
CA PHE A 102 21.61 -4.16 -17.14
C PHE A 102 21.39 -2.65 -17.23
N ALA A 103 20.68 -2.05 -16.27
CA ALA A 103 20.28 -0.64 -16.36
C ALA A 103 19.91 -0.05 -14.98
N ASP A 104 19.69 1.27 -14.95
CA ASP A 104 19.03 1.95 -13.84
C ASP A 104 17.53 2.12 -14.15
N ASP A 105 16.69 1.28 -13.54
CA ASP A 105 15.24 1.42 -13.69
C ASP A 105 14.71 2.59 -12.87
N ARG A 106 14.13 3.57 -13.55
CA ARG A 106 13.59 4.79 -12.92
C ARG A 106 12.30 4.55 -12.14
N ALA A 107 11.63 3.41 -12.32
CA ALA A 107 10.44 3.03 -11.55
C ALA A 107 10.76 2.64 -10.11
N ILE A 108 12.02 2.33 -9.79
CA ILE A 108 12.49 2.09 -8.42
C ILE A 108 13.48 3.21 -8.05
N VAL A 109 13.28 3.85 -6.92
CA VAL A 109 14.26 4.75 -6.30
C VAL A 109 14.95 4.00 -5.17
N THR A 110 16.27 4.16 -5.06
CA THR A 110 17.06 3.66 -3.94
C THR A 110 18.03 4.72 -3.46
N GLY A 111 18.31 4.80 -2.16
CA GLY A 111 19.28 5.77 -1.67
C GLY A 111 19.50 5.69 -0.16
N LEU A 112 20.58 6.31 0.27
CA LEU A 112 20.88 6.51 1.69
C LEU A 112 20.23 7.81 2.15
N GLY A 113 19.66 7.80 3.34
CA GLY A 113 19.12 9.00 3.97
C GLY A 113 19.02 8.83 5.48
N THR A 114 18.68 9.91 6.15
CA THR A 114 18.48 9.94 7.60
C THR A 114 17.02 10.25 7.91
N LEU A 115 16.38 9.38 8.69
CA LEU A 115 15.05 9.59 9.27
C LEU A 115 15.22 9.82 10.77
N ASP A 116 15.24 11.09 11.19
CA ASP A 116 15.58 11.52 12.54
C ASP A 116 16.94 10.94 13.00
N HIS A 117 16.94 9.99 13.94
CA HIS A 117 18.16 9.37 14.45
C HIS A 117 18.57 8.08 13.70
N HIS A 118 17.78 7.63 12.73
CA HIS A 118 18.06 6.43 11.94
C HIS A 118 18.67 6.76 10.58
N ARG A 119 19.88 6.27 10.31
CA ARG A 119 20.41 6.19 8.94
C ARG A 119 19.82 4.96 8.27
N VAL A 120 19.17 5.14 7.13
CA VAL A 120 18.41 4.09 6.45
C VAL A 120 18.84 3.95 5.00
N MET A 121 18.67 2.74 4.47
CA MET A 121 18.53 2.53 3.03
C MET A 121 17.05 2.62 2.66
N LEU A 122 16.68 3.60 1.87
CA LEU A 122 15.32 3.71 1.33
C LEU A 122 15.25 3.00 -0.03
N VAL A 123 14.21 2.21 -0.23
CA VAL A 123 13.82 1.62 -1.51
C VAL A 123 12.35 1.96 -1.75
N GLY A 124 11.97 2.40 -2.94
CA GLY A 124 10.54 2.62 -3.20
C GLY A 124 10.16 2.72 -4.66
N HIS A 125 8.86 2.58 -4.92
CA HIS A 125 8.31 2.77 -6.26
C HIS A 125 8.14 4.25 -6.58
N ARG A 126 8.80 4.70 -7.65
CA ARG A 126 8.73 6.07 -8.15
C ARG A 126 7.67 6.14 -9.25
N LYS A 127 6.56 6.81 -8.96
CA LYS A 127 5.40 6.95 -9.86
C LYS A 127 5.47 8.17 -10.80
N GLY A 128 6.17 9.23 -10.38
CA GLY A 128 6.20 10.52 -11.08
C GLY A 128 4.97 11.39 -10.81
N ARG A 129 5.11 12.71 -10.98
CA ARG A 129 4.08 13.71 -10.64
C ARG A 129 3.33 14.21 -11.86
N ASP A 130 4.07 14.64 -12.87
CA ASP A 130 3.57 15.08 -14.17
C ASP A 130 3.65 13.96 -15.22
N THR A 131 3.00 14.15 -16.36
CA THR A 131 2.97 13.17 -17.45
C THR A 131 4.36 12.74 -17.92
N LYS A 132 5.32 13.67 -18.03
CA LYS A 132 6.67 13.37 -18.52
C LYS A 132 7.43 12.54 -17.48
N SER A 133 7.37 12.91 -16.20
CA SER A 133 8.01 12.13 -15.14
C SER A 133 7.36 10.76 -14.96
N ARG A 134 6.02 10.66 -15.04
CA ARG A 134 5.28 9.39 -15.00
C ARG A 134 5.70 8.42 -16.10
N MET A 135 5.74 8.89 -17.35
CA MET A 135 6.22 8.07 -18.47
C MET A 135 7.67 7.62 -18.28
N ALA A 136 8.53 8.51 -17.77
CA ALA A 136 9.95 8.20 -17.57
C ALA A 136 10.21 7.12 -16.50
N CYS A 137 9.28 6.89 -15.59
CA CYS A 137 9.36 5.87 -14.54
C CYS A 137 8.28 4.79 -14.69
N ASN A 138 7.71 4.64 -15.90
CA ASN A 138 6.70 3.64 -16.22
C ASN A 138 5.52 3.65 -15.23
N PHE A 139 5.11 4.83 -14.73
CA PHE A 139 4.04 4.97 -13.75
C PHE A 139 4.26 4.14 -12.47
N GLY A 140 5.52 3.92 -12.08
CA GLY A 140 5.89 3.11 -10.91
C GLY A 140 5.91 1.60 -11.16
N SER A 141 5.69 1.15 -12.40
CA SER A 141 5.79 -0.26 -12.78
C SER A 141 7.23 -0.61 -13.13
N ALA A 142 7.90 -1.33 -12.22
CA ALA A 142 9.29 -1.72 -12.36
C ALA A 142 9.49 -2.88 -13.36
N HIS A 143 10.57 -2.78 -14.11
CA HIS A 143 11.20 -3.83 -14.89
C HIS A 143 12.09 -4.72 -13.99
N PRO A 144 12.61 -5.86 -14.50
CA PRO A 144 13.39 -6.79 -13.69
C PRO A 144 14.64 -6.17 -13.07
N GLU A 145 15.33 -5.31 -13.82
CA GLU A 145 16.47 -4.51 -13.35
C GLU A 145 16.12 -3.59 -12.15
N GLY A 146 14.87 -3.14 -12.02
CA GLY A 146 14.42 -2.38 -10.84
C GLY A 146 14.43 -3.22 -9.57
N TYR A 147 13.94 -4.46 -9.64
CA TYR A 147 13.97 -5.40 -8.50
C TYR A 147 15.40 -5.83 -8.16
N ARG A 148 16.24 -6.10 -9.18
CA ARG A 148 17.67 -6.38 -8.97
C ARG A 148 18.38 -5.22 -8.30
N LYS A 149 18.13 -3.99 -8.74
CA LYS A 149 18.65 -2.77 -8.10
C LYS A 149 18.21 -2.70 -6.64
N ALA A 150 16.93 -2.90 -6.36
CA ALA A 150 16.40 -2.91 -4.99
C ALA A 150 17.16 -3.91 -4.11
N LEU A 151 17.26 -5.18 -4.53
CA LEU A 151 17.94 -6.22 -3.76
C LEU A 151 19.44 -5.91 -3.58
N LEU A 152 20.12 -5.44 -4.63
CA LEU A 152 21.53 -5.04 -4.54
C LEU A 152 21.75 -3.97 -3.47
N LYS A 153 20.87 -2.96 -3.39
CA LYS A 153 21.00 -1.90 -2.39
C LYS A 153 20.57 -2.36 -1.00
N MET A 154 19.59 -3.27 -0.89
CA MET A 154 19.25 -3.92 0.38
C MET A 154 20.43 -4.73 0.95
N ARG A 155 21.15 -5.47 0.11
CA ARG A 155 22.38 -6.19 0.52
C ARG A 155 23.51 -5.24 0.93
N LEU A 156 23.63 -4.10 0.27
CA LEU A 156 24.56 -3.05 0.70
C LEU A 156 24.18 -2.50 2.08
N ALA A 157 22.89 -2.26 2.32
CA ALA A 157 22.40 -1.81 3.63
C ALA A 157 22.70 -2.83 4.73
N GLU A 158 22.43 -4.12 4.46
CA GLU A 158 22.80 -5.24 5.35
C GLU A 158 24.29 -5.24 5.67
N HIS A 159 25.15 -5.10 4.66
CA HIS A 159 26.60 -5.06 4.86
C HIS A 159 27.06 -3.88 5.73
N MET A 160 26.36 -2.74 5.64
CA MET A 160 26.63 -1.54 6.44
C MET A 160 25.94 -1.57 7.82
N GLY A 161 25.13 -2.58 8.11
CA GLY A 161 24.31 -2.64 9.34
C GLY A 161 23.22 -1.57 9.39
N LEU A 162 22.72 -1.12 8.25
CA LEU A 162 21.68 -0.09 8.17
C LEU A 162 20.29 -0.72 8.03
N PRO A 163 19.28 -0.22 8.75
CA PRO A 163 17.89 -0.58 8.50
C PRO A 163 17.41 -0.18 7.11
N ILE A 164 16.41 -0.90 6.61
CA ILE A 164 15.82 -0.73 5.28
C ILE A 164 14.37 -0.24 5.40
N VAL A 165 14.03 0.80 4.64
CA VAL A 165 12.67 1.34 4.53
C VAL A 165 12.16 1.16 3.12
N CYS A 166 11.05 0.44 2.95
CA CYS A 166 10.42 0.16 1.67
C CYS A 166 9.12 0.94 1.50
N LEU A 167 9.03 1.81 0.50
CA LEU A 167 7.80 2.57 0.19
C LEU A 167 7.16 2.07 -1.10
N VAL A 168 6.01 1.40 -0.96
CA VAL A 168 5.32 0.74 -2.06
C VAL A 168 4.26 1.65 -2.67
N ASN A 169 4.35 1.89 -3.98
CA ASN A 169 3.34 2.63 -4.74
C ASN A 169 3.40 2.26 -6.22
N THR A 170 2.88 1.09 -6.54
CA THR A 170 2.91 0.52 -7.89
C THR A 170 1.57 -0.10 -8.27
N PRO A 171 1.08 0.10 -9.51
CA PRO A 171 -0.06 -0.67 -10.01
C PRO A 171 0.32 -2.15 -10.26
N GLY A 172 1.62 -2.48 -10.28
CA GLY A 172 2.15 -3.81 -10.53
C GLY A 172 3.49 -3.77 -11.26
N ALA A 173 4.15 -4.92 -11.41
CA ALA A 173 5.35 -5.01 -12.23
C ALA A 173 5.03 -4.72 -13.71
N TYR A 174 5.98 -4.18 -14.47
CA TYR A 174 5.74 -3.82 -15.87
C TYR A 174 5.47 -5.07 -16.73
N PRO A 175 4.29 -5.18 -17.38
CA PRO A 175 3.89 -6.38 -18.11
C PRO A 175 4.28 -6.28 -19.60
N GLY A 176 5.57 -6.27 -19.90
CA GLY A 176 6.09 -6.08 -21.26
C GLY A 176 6.99 -7.21 -21.74
N VAL A 177 7.05 -7.43 -23.07
CA VAL A 177 7.89 -8.46 -23.69
C VAL A 177 9.35 -8.38 -23.22
N ALA A 178 9.92 -7.18 -23.23
CA ALA A 178 11.30 -6.97 -22.82
C ALA A 178 11.51 -7.26 -21.31
N ALA A 179 10.48 -7.08 -20.47
CA ALA A 179 10.54 -7.46 -19.06
C ALA A 179 10.54 -8.99 -18.90
N GLU A 180 9.73 -9.70 -19.69
CA GLU A 180 9.70 -11.17 -19.71
C GLU A 180 11.03 -11.76 -20.22
N GLU A 181 11.58 -11.25 -21.32
CA GLU A 181 12.89 -11.66 -21.87
C GLU A 181 14.02 -11.51 -20.84
N ARG A 182 13.93 -10.48 -19.99
CA ARG A 182 14.89 -10.20 -18.92
C ARG A 182 14.53 -10.88 -17.59
N GLY A 183 13.47 -11.68 -17.52
CA GLY A 183 13.13 -12.49 -16.35
C GLY A 183 12.46 -11.73 -15.21
N GLN A 184 11.31 -11.09 -15.48
CA GLN A 184 10.49 -10.38 -14.48
C GLN A 184 10.10 -11.27 -13.30
N ALA A 185 9.54 -12.44 -13.57
CA ALA A 185 9.15 -13.39 -12.52
C ALA A 185 10.36 -13.83 -11.67
N ARG A 186 11.51 -14.08 -12.31
CA ARG A 186 12.73 -14.47 -11.61
C ARG A 186 13.24 -13.35 -10.70
N ALA A 187 13.30 -12.11 -11.18
CA ALA A 187 13.80 -10.99 -10.37
C ALA A 187 12.92 -10.75 -9.13
N ILE A 188 11.60 -10.83 -9.27
CA ILE A 188 10.66 -10.72 -8.14
C ILE A 188 10.84 -11.90 -7.17
N ALA A 189 10.92 -13.13 -7.68
CA ALA A 189 11.09 -14.32 -6.84
C ALA A 189 12.42 -14.31 -6.06
N GLU A 190 13.51 -13.89 -6.70
CA GLU A 190 14.82 -13.73 -6.06
C GLU A 190 14.77 -12.67 -4.96
N ASN A 191 14.12 -11.53 -5.20
CA ASN A 191 13.89 -10.53 -4.15
C ASN A 191 13.12 -11.10 -2.96
N ILE A 192 11.96 -11.72 -3.20
CA ILE A 192 11.13 -12.29 -2.13
C ILE A 192 11.95 -13.28 -1.29
N ARG A 193 12.62 -14.23 -1.94
CA ARG A 193 13.45 -15.23 -1.28
C ARG A 193 14.55 -14.59 -0.43
N ASP A 194 15.28 -13.63 -1.01
CA ASP A 194 16.46 -13.06 -0.37
C ASP A 194 16.12 -12.08 0.75
N MET A 195 14.99 -11.37 0.65
CA MET A 195 14.51 -10.47 1.69
C MET A 195 14.21 -11.21 3.01
N PHE A 196 13.80 -12.48 2.96
CA PHE A 196 13.66 -13.30 4.17
C PHE A 196 14.98 -13.51 4.92
N SER A 197 16.12 -13.38 4.23
CA SER A 197 17.45 -13.62 4.80
C SER A 197 18.19 -12.35 5.24
N LEU A 198 17.60 -11.16 5.08
CA LEU A 198 18.24 -9.90 5.45
C LEU A 198 18.40 -9.78 6.97
N LYS A 199 19.63 -9.60 7.44
CA LYS A 199 20.00 -9.55 8.86
C LYS A 199 19.82 -8.18 9.54
N VAL A 200 19.22 -7.24 8.83
CA VAL A 200 18.90 -5.89 9.32
C VAL A 200 17.39 -5.69 9.37
N PRO A 201 16.88 -4.77 10.22
CA PRO A 201 15.47 -4.42 10.26
C PRO A 201 14.97 -3.93 8.88
N VAL A 202 13.83 -4.44 8.46
CA VAL A 202 13.14 -4.04 7.23
C VAL A 202 11.72 -3.63 7.61
N VAL A 203 11.36 -2.39 7.29
CA VAL A 203 9.99 -1.89 7.42
C VAL A 203 9.45 -1.50 6.04
N ALA A 204 8.21 -1.86 5.75
CA ALA A 204 7.55 -1.52 4.50
C ALA A 204 6.25 -0.75 4.77
N ALA A 205 5.90 0.17 3.88
CA ALA A 205 4.60 0.84 3.92
C ALA A 205 4.01 0.96 2.50
N ILE A 206 2.73 0.61 2.37
CA ILE A 206 1.97 0.85 1.14
C ILE A 206 1.51 2.31 1.15
N LEU A 207 2.23 3.13 0.39
CA LEU A 207 1.99 4.56 0.28
C LEU A 207 0.75 4.87 -0.57
N GLY A 208 0.48 4.07 -1.60
CA GLY A 208 -0.65 4.26 -2.51
C GLY A 208 -1.18 2.95 -3.05
N GLU A 209 -0.65 2.50 -4.18
CA GLU A 209 -1.05 1.24 -4.80
C GLU A 209 -0.09 0.10 -4.43
N GLY A 210 -0.63 -1.03 -3.97
CA GLY A 210 0.09 -2.27 -3.68
C GLY A 210 -0.24 -3.34 -4.70
N GLY A 211 0.24 -3.19 -5.94
CA GLY A 211 -0.08 -4.10 -7.04
C GLY A 211 0.69 -5.42 -7.01
N SER A 212 0.04 -6.50 -6.56
CA SER A 212 0.42 -7.89 -6.80
C SER A 212 1.89 -8.22 -6.41
N GLY A 213 2.51 -9.13 -7.15
CA GLY A 213 3.92 -9.50 -6.98
C GLY A 213 4.90 -8.34 -7.17
N GLY A 214 4.51 -7.28 -7.91
CA GLY A 214 5.36 -6.11 -8.09
C GLY A 214 5.49 -5.25 -6.83
N ALA A 215 4.43 -5.20 -6.02
CA ALA A 215 4.49 -4.66 -4.68
C ALA A 215 5.26 -5.58 -3.73
N LEU A 216 4.91 -6.87 -3.72
CA LEU A 216 5.53 -7.87 -2.84
C LEU A 216 7.05 -8.00 -3.04
N GLY A 217 7.54 -7.76 -4.26
CA GLY A 217 8.97 -7.79 -4.60
C GLY A 217 9.86 -6.83 -3.83
N ILE A 218 9.30 -5.87 -3.07
CA ILE A 218 10.04 -5.06 -2.09
C ILE A 218 9.36 -4.97 -0.72
N ALA A 219 8.31 -5.75 -0.46
CA ALA A 219 7.46 -5.62 0.74
C ALA A 219 7.58 -6.79 1.72
N VAL A 220 8.55 -7.68 1.55
CA VAL A 220 8.88 -8.71 2.55
C VAL A 220 9.63 -8.04 3.71
N ALA A 221 8.92 -7.75 4.80
CA ALA A 221 9.43 -6.89 5.87
C ALA A 221 8.98 -7.37 7.27
N ASP A 222 9.74 -6.98 8.30
CA ASP A 222 9.45 -7.26 9.71
C ASP A 222 8.15 -6.58 10.15
N ARG A 223 7.93 -5.34 9.67
CA ARG A 223 6.68 -4.60 9.80
C ARG A 223 6.22 -4.11 8.43
N VAL A 224 4.93 -4.25 8.14
CA VAL A 224 4.27 -3.86 6.90
C VAL A 224 3.08 -2.99 7.28
N GLY A 225 3.12 -1.72 6.90
CA GLY A 225 2.05 -0.76 7.09
C GLY A 225 1.27 -0.47 5.83
N MET A 226 0.08 0.10 6.00
CA MET A 226 -0.70 0.68 4.91
C MET A 226 -1.15 2.08 5.30
N MET A 227 -0.99 3.05 4.40
CA MET A 227 -1.73 4.30 4.53
C MET A 227 -3.24 4.00 4.47
N GLU A 228 -4.05 4.71 5.25
CA GLU A 228 -5.47 4.41 5.45
C GLU A 228 -6.26 4.23 4.14
N ASN A 229 -5.98 5.07 3.13
CA ASN A 229 -6.64 5.03 1.83
C ASN A 229 -5.76 4.41 0.74
N SER A 230 -4.74 3.63 1.11
CA SER A 230 -4.01 2.77 0.17
C SER A 230 -4.74 1.46 -0.07
N TRP A 231 -4.33 0.72 -1.11
CA TRP A 231 -4.80 -0.65 -1.33
C TRP A 231 -3.66 -1.62 -1.59
N TYR A 232 -3.85 -2.88 -1.21
CA TYR A 232 -2.89 -3.96 -1.47
C TYR A 232 -3.66 -5.21 -1.92
N SER A 233 -3.38 -5.72 -3.11
CA SER A 233 -4.13 -6.85 -3.68
C SER A 233 -3.29 -7.71 -4.61
N VAL A 234 -3.67 -8.98 -4.74
CA VAL A 234 -3.08 -9.96 -5.67
C VAL A 234 -3.32 -9.59 -7.14
N ILE A 235 -4.39 -8.85 -7.43
CA ILE A 235 -4.78 -8.38 -8.77
C ILE A 235 -5.47 -7.02 -8.65
N SER A 236 -5.37 -6.17 -9.68
CA SER A 236 -6.15 -4.93 -9.71
C SER A 236 -7.66 -5.22 -9.72
N PRO A 237 -8.50 -4.34 -9.16
CA PRO A 237 -9.95 -4.50 -9.22
C PRO A 237 -10.47 -4.64 -10.65
N GLU A 238 -9.89 -3.89 -11.60
CA GLU A 238 -10.24 -3.99 -13.01
C GLU A 238 -9.85 -5.33 -13.62
N GLY A 239 -8.66 -5.84 -13.30
CA GLY A 239 -8.20 -7.15 -13.76
C GLY A 239 -9.11 -8.26 -13.25
N CYS A 240 -9.45 -8.23 -11.96
CA CYS A 240 -10.40 -9.14 -11.32
C CYS A 240 -11.77 -9.09 -12.00
N ALA A 241 -12.30 -7.88 -12.21
CA ALA A 241 -13.58 -7.67 -12.88
C ALA A 241 -13.60 -8.24 -14.30
N SER A 242 -12.54 -8.04 -15.08
CA SER A 242 -12.44 -8.56 -16.45
C SER A 242 -12.43 -10.09 -16.52
N ILE A 243 -11.94 -10.77 -15.47
CA ILE A 243 -11.86 -12.23 -15.40
C ILE A 243 -13.17 -12.82 -14.90
N LEU A 244 -13.67 -12.33 -13.75
CA LEU A 244 -14.79 -12.96 -13.03
C LEU A 244 -16.17 -12.43 -13.44
N TRP A 245 -16.23 -11.20 -13.96
CA TRP A 245 -17.47 -10.57 -14.43
C TRP A 245 -17.47 -10.31 -15.94
N HIS A 246 -16.39 -10.67 -16.64
CA HIS A 246 -16.20 -10.43 -18.08
C HIS A 246 -16.45 -8.96 -18.51
N SER A 247 -16.33 -8.02 -17.57
CA SER A 247 -16.55 -6.59 -17.79
C SER A 247 -15.75 -5.77 -16.77
N ALA A 248 -15.20 -4.64 -17.22
CA ALA A 248 -14.58 -3.66 -16.34
C ALA A 248 -15.60 -2.96 -15.42
N ASP A 249 -16.90 -3.01 -15.75
CA ASP A 249 -17.96 -2.42 -14.93
C ASP A 249 -18.11 -3.12 -13.58
N GLY A 250 -17.60 -4.35 -13.45
CA GLY A 250 -17.56 -5.11 -12.19
C GLY A 250 -16.53 -4.64 -11.17
N ARG A 251 -15.77 -3.56 -11.43
CA ARG A 251 -14.64 -3.11 -10.58
C ARG A 251 -15.01 -2.79 -9.14
N GLU A 252 -16.21 -2.26 -8.89
CA GLU A 252 -16.66 -1.93 -7.53
C GLU A 252 -16.90 -3.20 -6.72
N LYS A 253 -17.65 -4.16 -7.30
CA LYS A 253 -17.86 -5.49 -6.72
C LYS A 253 -16.55 -6.26 -6.54
N ALA A 254 -15.64 -6.15 -7.50
CA ALA A 254 -14.33 -6.77 -7.41
C ALA A 254 -13.48 -6.16 -6.28
N ALA A 255 -13.51 -4.84 -6.10
CA ALA A 255 -12.80 -4.17 -5.00
C ALA A 255 -13.30 -4.62 -3.62
N GLU A 256 -14.62 -4.78 -3.48
CA GLU A 256 -15.25 -5.31 -2.26
C GLU A 256 -14.86 -6.78 -2.01
N ALA A 257 -15.00 -7.63 -3.03
CA ALA A 257 -14.69 -9.05 -2.93
C ALA A 257 -13.21 -9.32 -2.59
N LEU A 258 -12.29 -8.50 -3.10
CA LEU A 258 -10.86 -8.64 -2.87
C LEU A 258 -10.42 -8.24 -1.45
N GLN A 259 -11.26 -7.54 -0.68
CA GLN A 259 -10.92 -7.04 0.66
C GLN A 259 -9.56 -6.31 0.71
N LEU A 260 -9.29 -5.50 -0.31
CA LEU A 260 -7.97 -4.90 -0.60
C LEU A 260 -7.58 -3.68 0.27
N THR A 261 -8.45 -3.23 1.17
CA THR A 261 -8.25 -2.01 1.96
C THR A 261 -7.52 -2.31 3.28
N ALA A 262 -6.97 -1.26 3.90
CA ALA A 262 -6.09 -1.39 5.06
C ALA A 262 -6.72 -2.12 6.26
N GLU A 263 -7.99 -1.85 6.57
CA GLU A 263 -8.67 -2.44 7.74
C GLU A 263 -8.95 -3.95 7.59
N PRO A 264 -9.55 -4.46 6.50
CA PRO A 264 -9.62 -5.90 6.26
C PRO A 264 -8.25 -6.58 6.31
N LEU A 265 -7.23 -6.01 5.66
CA LEU A 265 -5.90 -6.60 5.63
C LEU A 265 -5.21 -6.63 7.01
N LEU A 266 -5.49 -5.64 7.86
CA LEU A 266 -5.07 -5.66 9.27
C LEU A 266 -5.77 -6.79 10.03
N ARG A 267 -7.08 -6.95 9.88
CA ARG A 267 -7.84 -8.04 10.53
C ARG A 267 -7.37 -9.42 10.08
N LEU A 268 -6.94 -9.55 8.82
CA LEU A 268 -6.39 -10.78 8.25
C LEU A 268 -4.93 -11.05 8.69
N GLY A 269 -4.29 -10.11 9.39
CA GLY A 269 -2.89 -10.21 9.79
C GLY A 269 -1.92 -10.17 8.62
N ILE A 270 -2.32 -9.57 7.49
CA ILE A 270 -1.46 -9.38 6.31
C ILE A 270 -0.57 -8.16 6.50
N VAL A 271 -1.08 -7.13 7.19
CA VAL A 271 -0.36 -5.92 7.54
C VAL A 271 -0.41 -5.70 9.06
N ASP A 272 0.59 -5.03 9.62
CA ASP A 272 0.77 -4.87 11.07
C ASP A 272 0.20 -3.54 11.58
N GLY A 273 -0.14 -2.61 10.70
CA GLY A 273 -0.69 -1.32 11.10
C GLY A 273 -1.29 -0.51 9.95
N VAL A 274 -2.26 0.33 10.33
CA VAL A 274 -2.86 1.33 9.45
C VAL A 274 -2.35 2.70 9.87
N ILE A 275 -1.77 3.43 8.92
CA ILE A 275 -1.25 4.79 9.13
C ILE A 275 -2.37 5.76 8.76
N PRO A 276 -2.88 6.55 9.73
CA PRO A 276 -4.03 7.42 9.48
C PRO A 276 -3.69 8.49 8.44
N GLU A 277 -4.68 8.86 7.64
CA GLU A 277 -4.59 9.99 6.73
C GLU A 277 -5.31 11.22 7.28
N PRO A 278 -4.92 12.44 6.86
CA PRO A 278 -5.68 13.64 7.16
C PRO A 278 -7.13 13.54 6.70
N SER A 279 -8.01 14.37 7.29
CA SER A 279 -9.40 14.44 6.86
C SER A 279 -9.49 14.78 5.37
N GLY A 280 -10.17 13.92 4.62
CA GLY A 280 -10.25 14.03 3.16
C GLY A 280 -9.08 13.40 2.40
N GLY A 281 -8.22 12.62 3.06
CA GLY A 281 -7.16 11.84 2.43
C GLY A 281 -5.82 12.58 2.31
N ALA A 282 -4.76 11.80 2.05
CA ALA A 282 -3.37 12.27 2.05
C ALA A 282 -3.07 13.39 1.04
N HIS A 283 -3.88 13.53 -0.01
CA HIS A 283 -3.69 14.57 -1.01
C HIS A 283 -4.12 15.97 -0.53
N ARG A 284 -4.92 16.06 0.56
CA ARG A 284 -5.36 17.35 1.11
C ARG A 284 -4.37 17.98 2.08
N ASP A 285 -3.62 17.15 2.80
CA ASP A 285 -2.47 17.57 3.60
C ASP A 285 -1.32 16.58 3.42
N PRO A 286 -0.57 16.68 2.30
CA PRO A 286 0.54 15.78 2.04
C PRO A 286 1.61 15.81 3.14
N ALA A 287 1.90 16.99 3.70
CA ALA A 287 2.91 17.12 4.74
C ALA A 287 2.49 16.39 6.03
N GLY A 288 1.25 16.57 6.48
CA GLY A 288 0.71 15.85 7.63
C GLY A 288 0.68 14.33 7.42
N ALA A 289 0.25 13.87 6.24
CA ALA A 289 0.22 12.45 5.90
C ALA A 289 1.61 11.80 5.92
N LEU A 290 2.62 12.48 5.34
CA LEU A 290 3.99 11.99 5.32
C LEU A 290 4.65 12.05 6.70
N SER A 291 4.26 13.02 7.54
CA SER A 291 4.70 13.10 8.93
C SER A 291 4.21 11.90 9.75
N GLU A 292 2.94 11.50 9.64
CA GLU A 292 2.42 10.30 10.32
C GLU A 292 3.08 9.01 9.79
N LEU A 293 3.31 8.92 8.48
CA LEU A 293 4.09 7.83 7.89
C LEU A 293 5.50 7.76 8.49
N LYS A 294 6.25 8.88 8.50
CA LYS A 294 7.60 8.95 9.08
C LYS A 294 7.60 8.49 10.54
N LYS A 295 6.67 9.00 11.33
CA LYS A 295 6.52 8.64 12.76
C LYS A 295 6.28 7.15 12.95
N GLN A 296 5.40 6.54 12.16
CA GLN A 296 5.14 5.10 12.26
C GLN A 296 6.37 4.27 11.87
N LEU A 297 7.08 4.66 10.80
CA LEU A 297 8.30 3.99 10.37
C LEU A 297 9.39 4.06 11.45
N ILE A 298 9.61 5.22 12.05
CA ILE A 298 10.58 5.41 13.14
C ILE A 298 10.21 4.55 14.35
N SER A 299 8.94 4.55 14.75
CA SER A 299 8.48 3.72 15.87
C SER A 299 8.77 2.23 15.67
N TRP A 300 8.58 1.72 14.45
CA TRP A 300 8.91 0.32 14.14
C TRP A 300 10.41 0.08 14.08
N LEU A 301 11.19 1.02 13.54
CA LEU A 301 12.65 0.90 13.54
C LEU A 301 13.23 0.90 14.96
N ASP A 302 12.69 1.72 15.85
CA ASP A 302 13.06 1.74 17.27
C ASP A 302 12.74 0.41 17.96
N GLU A 303 11.55 -0.14 17.71
CA GLU A 303 11.13 -1.45 18.24
C GLU A 303 12.03 -2.59 17.74
N LEU A 304 12.31 -2.64 16.43
CA LEU A 304 13.06 -3.73 15.81
C LEU A 304 14.55 -3.69 16.14
N LYS A 305 15.10 -2.52 16.48
CA LYS A 305 16.51 -2.36 16.85
C LYS A 305 16.85 -3.05 18.18
N GLU A 306 15.86 -3.26 19.04
CA GLU A 306 16.03 -3.97 20.32
C GLU A 306 16.08 -5.50 20.16
N LEU A 307 15.75 -6.03 18.97
CA LEU A 307 15.78 -7.45 18.68
C LEU A 307 17.18 -7.92 18.24
N SER A 308 17.57 -9.11 18.69
CA SER A 308 18.75 -9.81 18.15
C SER A 308 18.48 -10.27 16.71
N GLU A 309 19.53 -10.41 15.90
CA GLU A 309 19.46 -10.92 14.52
C GLU A 309 18.65 -12.22 14.39
N ASP A 310 18.91 -13.22 15.25
CA ASP A 310 18.21 -14.51 15.22
C ASP A 310 16.70 -14.36 15.43
N ARG A 311 16.31 -13.51 16.39
CA ARG A 311 14.91 -13.19 16.67
C ARG A 311 14.25 -12.43 15.53
N LEU A 312 14.95 -11.47 14.92
CA LEU A 312 14.45 -10.73 13.77
C LEU A 312 14.11 -11.67 12.60
N LEU A 313 15.04 -12.57 12.26
CA LEU A 313 14.86 -13.55 11.19
C LEU A 313 13.75 -14.55 11.50
N GLU A 314 13.71 -15.07 12.74
CA GLU A 314 12.67 -15.99 13.19
C GLU A 314 11.28 -15.34 13.12
N GLU A 315 11.12 -14.13 13.65
CA GLU A 315 9.85 -13.40 13.65
C GLU A 315 9.40 -13.07 12.23
N ARG A 316 10.30 -12.62 11.35
CA ARG A 316 9.99 -12.40 9.94
C ARG A 316 9.50 -13.69 9.28
N HIS A 317 10.19 -14.80 9.48
CA HIS A 317 9.79 -16.08 8.89
C HIS A 317 8.42 -16.55 9.43
N LEU A 318 8.21 -16.48 10.75
CA LEU A 318 6.96 -16.89 11.39
C LEU A 318 5.77 -16.02 10.96
N LYS A 319 5.96 -14.71 10.82
CA LYS A 319 4.93 -13.78 10.34
C LYS A 319 4.34 -14.26 9.02
N PHE A 320 5.17 -14.45 7.99
CA PHE A 320 4.71 -14.87 6.67
C PHE A 320 4.22 -16.33 6.68
N ARG A 321 4.80 -17.21 7.51
CA ARG A 321 4.36 -18.61 7.62
C ARG A 321 2.99 -18.75 8.29
N ASN A 322 2.63 -17.81 9.17
CA ASN A 322 1.38 -17.80 9.93
C ASN A 322 0.29 -16.92 9.31
N MET A 323 0.59 -16.22 8.21
CA MET A 323 -0.45 -15.49 7.46
C MET A 323 -1.64 -16.43 7.18
N THR A 324 -2.84 -15.89 7.43
CA THR A 324 -4.15 -16.53 7.21
C THR A 324 -4.46 -17.83 7.97
N ARG A 325 -3.58 -18.33 8.86
CA ARG A 325 -3.83 -19.57 9.64
C ARG A 325 -4.99 -19.49 10.64
N SER A 326 -5.38 -18.29 11.06
CA SER A 326 -6.38 -18.06 12.11
C SER A 326 -7.72 -17.54 11.60
N VAL A 327 -7.91 -17.44 10.27
CA VAL A 327 -9.12 -16.85 9.69
C VAL A 327 -10.17 -17.93 9.46
N SER A 328 -11.06 -18.10 10.43
CA SER A 328 -12.27 -18.92 10.27
C SER A 328 -13.28 -18.15 9.41
N VAL A 329 -13.49 -18.64 8.19
CA VAL A 329 -14.55 -18.25 7.24
C VAL A 329 -14.62 -16.75 6.94
N LEU A 330 -14.01 -16.35 5.84
CA LEU A 330 -14.32 -15.06 5.22
C LEU A 330 -15.72 -15.15 4.60
N GLU A 331 -16.64 -14.29 5.02
CA GLU A 331 -17.84 -14.00 4.23
C GLU A 331 -17.37 -13.34 2.93
N THR A 332 -17.49 -14.08 1.84
CA THR A 332 -17.13 -13.60 0.50
C THR A 332 -18.36 -12.98 -0.16
N ALA A 333 -18.18 -11.81 -0.78
CA ALA A 333 -19.20 -11.16 -1.60
C ALA A 333 -19.38 -11.85 -2.98
N MET A 334 -18.59 -12.88 -3.26
CA MET A 334 -18.64 -13.63 -4.51
C MET A 334 -19.62 -14.80 -4.39
N SER A 335 -20.34 -15.09 -5.48
CA SER A 335 -21.25 -16.23 -5.50
C SER A 335 -20.47 -17.57 -5.42
N PRO A 336 -21.14 -18.65 -4.99
CA PRO A 336 -20.62 -20.03 -5.09
C PRO A 336 -20.05 -20.34 -6.49
N GLU A 337 -20.78 -19.95 -7.55
CA GLU A 337 -20.39 -20.11 -8.96
C GLU A 337 -19.10 -19.35 -9.31
N GLN A 338 -18.89 -18.17 -8.72
CA GLN A 338 -17.70 -17.34 -8.95
C GLN A 338 -16.49 -17.79 -8.13
N THR A 339 -16.72 -18.44 -7.00
CA THR A 339 -15.66 -18.96 -6.12
C THR A 339 -15.25 -20.39 -6.47
N GLY A 340 -16.00 -21.06 -7.35
CA GLY A 340 -15.82 -22.48 -7.66
C GLY A 340 -16.20 -23.41 -6.50
N HIS A 341 -16.85 -22.88 -5.46
CA HIS A 341 -17.45 -23.67 -4.39
C HIS A 341 -18.90 -23.97 -4.79
N GLU A 342 -19.23 -25.22 -5.15
CA GLU A 342 -20.61 -25.68 -4.98
C GLU A 342 -20.91 -25.71 -3.47
N GLU A 343 -22.12 -25.31 -3.05
CA GLU A 343 -22.56 -25.51 -1.67
C GLU A 343 -22.24 -26.96 -1.26
N VAL A 344 -21.40 -27.13 -0.25
CA VAL A 344 -21.12 -28.45 0.30
C VAL A 344 -22.43 -28.94 0.91
N LEU A 345 -23.18 -29.74 0.15
CA LEU A 345 -24.26 -30.54 0.71
C LEU A 345 -23.64 -31.39 1.83
N PRO A 346 -24.28 -31.48 3.01
CA PRO A 346 -23.72 -32.20 4.14
C PRO A 346 -23.43 -33.64 3.72
N ASP A 347 -22.15 -34.04 3.84
CA ASP A 347 -21.70 -35.40 3.58
C ASP A 347 -22.47 -36.37 4.51
N PRO A 348 -23.31 -37.27 3.98
CA PRO A 348 -24.07 -38.21 4.80
C PRO A 348 -23.18 -39.20 5.57
N LEU A 349 -21.89 -39.27 5.25
CA LEU A 349 -20.95 -40.25 5.81
C LEU A 349 -20.11 -39.74 6.97
N LEU A 350 -20.17 -38.44 7.30
CA LEU A 350 -19.57 -37.90 8.52
C LEU A 350 -20.66 -37.75 9.59
N GLY A 351 -21.19 -38.91 9.98
CA GLY A 351 -21.99 -39.07 11.19
C GLY A 351 -21.17 -38.79 12.44
N GLN A 352 -21.83 -38.14 13.40
CA GLN A 352 -21.34 -37.79 14.72
C GLN A 352 -20.72 -38.99 15.49
N GLU A 353 -19.78 -38.65 16.38
CA GLU A 353 -19.28 -39.40 17.53
C GLU A 353 -18.25 -40.52 17.30
N ARG A 354 -17.05 -40.33 17.88
CA ARG A 354 -16.72 -40.91 19.20
C ARG A 354 -15.41 -40.36 19.78
N LEU A 355 -15.55 -39.74 20.95
CA LEU A 355 -14.52 -39.69 21.98
C LEU A 355 -14.24 -41.11 22.50
N ASP A 356 -13.00 -41.30 22.98
CA ASP A 356 -12.50 -42.38 23.83
C ASP A 356 -12.19 -43.75 23.21
N ALA A 357 -10.89 -44.05 23.04
CA ALA A 357 -10.22 -45.24 23.60
C ALA A 357 -8.70 -45.23 23.33
N ALA A 358 -7.89 -45.37 24.38
CA ALA A 358 -6.43 -45.53 24.33
C ALA A 358 -6.01 -46.93 23.79
N PRO A 359 -4.78 -47.11 23.29
CA PRO A 359 -4.36 -48.36 22.65
C PRO A 359 -3.90 -49.41 23.68
N GLN A 360 -4.17 -50.69 23.40
CA GLN A 360 -3.52 -51.84 24.06
C GLN A 360 -2.82 -52.74 23.02
N PRO A 361 -1.77 -53.48 23.44
CA PRO A 361 -0.66 -53.87 22.58
C PRO A 361 -0.88 -55.19 21.83
N GLN A 362 -0.16 -55.34 20.72
CA GLN A 362 -0.20 -56.47 19.78
C GLN A 362 0.43 -57.74 20.37
N GLU A 363 -0.25 -58.87 20.20
CA GLU A 363 0.34 -60.22 20.26
C GLU A 363 0.63 -60.69 18.82
N GLU A 364 1.90 -61.03 18.53
CA GLU A 364 2.28 -61.85 17.36
C GLU A 364 2.25 -63.34 17.74
N PRO A 365 1.74 -64.21 16.86
CA PRO A 365 2.59 -65.30 16.33
C PRO A 365 2.18 -65.67 14.87
N GLU A 366 2.84 -66.50 14.07
CA GLU A 366 4.07 -67.32 14.07
C GLU A 366 4.29 -67.65 12.57
N ILE A 367 5.54 -67.75 12.11
CA ILE A 367 5.85 -68.22 10.75
C ILE A 367 6.31 -69.68 10.85
N GLU A 368 5.53 -70.62 10.30
CA GLU A 368 5.98 -71.97 9.97
C GLU A 368 6.35 -72.05 8.47
N GLY A 369 7.54 -72.61 8.19
CA GLY A 369 7.92 -73.15 6.87
C GLY A 369 9.19 -72.59 6.28
#